data_AF-A0A961K2N2-F1
#
_entry.id   AF-A0A961K2N2-F1
#
_cell.length_a   1.000
_cell.length_b   1.000
_cell.length_c   1.000
_cell.angle_alpha   90.00
_cell.angle_beta   90.00
_cell.angle_gamma   90.00
#
_symmetry.space_group_name_H-M   'P 1'
#
loop_
_entity.id
_entity.type
_entity.pdbx_description
1 polymer ?
#
loop_
_entity_poly.entity_id
_entity_poly.type
_entity_poly.pdbx_seq_one_letter_code
_entity_poly.pdbx_strand_id
1 'polypeptide(L)'
;MDFKGTCRRAGMIPALRPNLMVGDMRDTGLPTRIARFLLKRFVHRTDMRILASRSLNDVDERQFRWLGDETKQFLSDVETDVAARRPAAKLGDLPSFGNRPMVDLAINTVSADRVLRRLGAEPSLSADIVADIGWETYRGLLSFHSAPIRLITRYPGRRPRWTNRLLLVFPFNPSGAPGYRVQVSREGPDILTRFINCPPLSFARRLGEATGDLQVLEAFKRSSCSYDWPSADWIARDGCQGHYRRTRSPSQGDPECGMCWRAGACLGV
;
A
#
# COMPACT_ATOMS: atom_id res chain seq x y z
N MET A 1 -54.59 -17.35 -0.05
CA MET A 1 -53.80 -16.23 0.49
C MET A 1 -52.56 -16.11 -0.35
N ASP A 2 -52.59 -15.17 -1.30
CA ASP A 2 -51.51 -14.86 -2.25
C ASP A 2 -50.47 -13.97 -1.57
N PHE A 3 -49.21 -14.44 -1.50
CA PHE A 3 -48.06 -13.58 -1.18
C PHE A 3 -47.37 -13.16 -2.48
N LYS A 4 -47.92 -12.13 -3.14
CA LYS A 4 -47.19 -11.34 -4.15
C LYS A 4 -46.36 -10.29 -3.43
N GLY A 5 -45.14 -10.67 -3.02
CA GLY A 5 -44.12 -9.75 -2.54
C GLY A 5 -43.18 -9.37 -3.68
N THR A 6 -43.45 -8.25 -4.35
CA THR A 6 -42.57 -7.66 -5.37
C THR A 6 -41.22 -7.27 -4.76
N CYS A 7 -40.16 -7.96 -5.17
CA CYS A 7 -38.77 -7.60 -4.86
C CYS A 7 -38.35 -6.42 -5.75
N ARG A 8 -38.55 -5.18 -5.28
CA ARG A 8 -38.00 -3.98 -5.95
C ARG A 8 -36.48 -3.96 -5.73
N ARG A 9 -35.71 -4.15 -6.81
CA ARG A 9 -34.27 -3.84 -6.85
C ARG A 9 -34.08 -2.35 -6.55
N ALA A 10 -33.33 -2.04 -5.50
CA ALA A 10 -32.78 -0.70 -5.29
C ALA A 10 -31.90 -0.32 -6.50
N GLY A 11 -32.01 0.94 -6.92
CA GLY A 11 -31.58 1.43 -8.21
C GLY A 11 -30.10 1.27 -8.51
N MET A 12 -29.80 0.61 -9.62
CA MET A 12 -28.55 0.78 -10.36
C MET A 12 -28.48 2.23 -10.85
N ILE A 13 -27.43 2.94 -10.46
CA ILE A 13 -27.04 4.23 -11.04
C ILE A 13 -26.70 4.00 -12.53
N PRO A 14 -27.13 4.85 -13.47
CA PRO A 14 -26.90 4.62 -14.90
C PRO A 14 -25.41 4.64 -15.22
N ALA A 15 -24.95 3.63 -15.95
CA ALA A 15 -23.59 3.51 -16.45
C ALA A 15 -23.23 4.70 -17.36
N LEU A 16 -22.43 5.63 -16.83
CA LEU A 16 -21.69 6.60 -17.63
C LEU A 16 -20.56 5.86 -18.34
N ARG A 17 -20.71 5.65 -19.65
CA ARG A 17 -19.63 5.16 -20.52
C ARG A 17 -18.50 6.19 -20.56
N PRO A 18 -17.25 5.86 -20.19
CA PRO A 18 -16.10 6.67 -20.55
C PRO A 18 -15.61 6.23 -21.93
N ASN A 19 -15.60 7.16 -22.88
CA ASN A 19 -14.82 7.03 -24.10
C ASN A 19 -13.36 6.73 -23.73
N LEU A 20 -12.84 5.61 -24.22
CA LEU A 20 -11.42 5.27 -24.18
C LEU A 20 -10.62 6.29 -24.99
N MET A 21 -10.17 7.35 -24.33
CA MET A 21 -9.02 8.13 -24.79
C MET A 21 -7.78 7.42 -24.25
N VAL A 22 -7.15 6.65 -25.15
CA VAL A 22 -5.84 6.04 -24.97
C VAL A 22 -4.81 7.16 -24.77
N GLY A 23 -4.54 7.48 -23.50
CA GLY A 23 -3.62 8.54 -23.08
C GLY A 23 -2.19 8.03 -22.90
N ASP A 24 -1.36 8.40 -23.87
CA ASP A 24 0.09 8.54 -23.92
C ASP A 24 0.98 7.41 -23.34
N MET A 25 1.53 6.65 -24.28
CA MET A 25 2.42 5.51 -24.10
C MET A 25 3.90 5.91 -24.19
N ARG A 26 4.26 7.15 -23.85
CA ARG A 26 5.64 7.65 -23.99
C ARG A 26 6.38 7.70 -22.65
N ASP A 27 7.49 6.98 -22.67
CA ASP A 27 8.64 7.06 -21.76
C ASP A 27 8.60 6.33 -20.41
N THR A 28 8.38 5.00 -20.46
CA THR A 28 8.71 4.13 -19.33
C THR A 28 9.47 2.90 -19.84
N GLY A 29 10.75 2.81 -19.51
CA GLY A 29 11.62 1.69 -19.92
C GLY A 29 11.03 0.33 -19.54
N LEU A 30 11.38 -0.71 -20.31
CA LEU A 30 10.87 -2.08 -20.18
C LEU A 30 10.80 -2.62 -18.73
N PRO A 31 11.80 -2.39 -17.84
CA PRO A 31 11.74 -2.84 -16.44
C PRO A 31 10.57 -2.24 -15.66
N THR A 32 10.20 -0.99 -15.95
CA THR A 32 9.06 -0.31 -15.31
C THR A 32 7.74 -0.90 -15.74
N ARG A 33 7.62 -1.27 -17.02
CA ARG A 33 6.42 -1.93 -17.54
C ARG A 33 6.23 -3.31 -16.90
N ILE A 34 7.31 -4.08 -16.76
CA ILE A 34 7.29 -5.41 -16.12
C ILE A 34 6.93 -5.31 -14.64
N ALA A 35 7.59 -4.42 -13.88
CA ALA A 35 7.30 -4.24 -12.46
C ALA A 35 5.85 -3.82 -12.22
N ARG A 36 5.32 -2.92 -13.05
CA ARG A 36 3.90 -2.53 -13.02
C ARG A 36 2.97 -3.70 -13.32
N PHE A 37 3.28 -4.49 -14.35
CA PHE A 37 2.46 -5.64 -14.69
C PHE A 37 2.41 -6.66 -13.54
N LEU A 38 3.55 -6.93 -12.91
CA LEU A 38 3.62 -7.82 -11.75
C LEU A 38 2.84 -7.25 -10.56
N LEU A 39 3.06 -5.98 -10.21
CA LEU A 39 2.35 -5.31 -9.13
C LEU A 39 0.83 -5.36 -9.37
N LYS A 40 0.38 -5.00 -10.58
CA LYS A 40 -1.02 -5.05 -10.99
C LYS A 40 -1.61 -6.46 -10.83
N ARG A 41 -0.90 -7.49 -11.28
CA ARG A 41 -1.37 -8.88 -11.19
C ARG A 41 -1.44 -9.37 -9.75
N PHE A 42 -0.52 -8.93 -8.88
CA PHE A 42 -0.56 -9.25 -7.46
C PHE A 42 -1.71 -8.54 -6.75
N VAL A 43 -1.86 -7.23 -6.95
CA VAL A 43 -2.97 -6.42 -6.41
C VAL A 43 -4.31 -7.04 -6.80
N HIS A 44 -4.56 -7.23 -8.09
CA HIS A 44 -5.84 -7.78 -8.57
C HIS A 44 -6.16 -9.18 -8.00
N ARG A 45 -5.17 -10.03 -7.75
CA ARG A 45 -5.41 -11.35 -7.13
C ARG A 45 -5.71 -11.25 -5.64
N THR A 46 -5.00 -10.38 -4.94
CA THR A 46 -5.16 -10.13 -3.51
C THR A 46 -6.52 -9.50 -3.22
N ASP A 47 -6.89 -8.48 -4.00
CA ASP A 47 -8.14 -7.73 -3.88
C ASP A 47 -9.33 -8.66 -3.99
N MET A 48 -9.34 -9.52 -5.02
CA MET A 48 -10.40 -10.51 -5.22
C MET A 48 -10.58 -11.44 -4.02
N ARG A 49 -9.50 -11.83 -3.34
CA ARG A 49 -9.57 -12.73 -2.19
C ARG A 49 -10.08 -12.00 -0.94
N ILE A 50 -9.52 -10.83 -0.64
CA ILE A 50 -9.86 -10.07 0.57
C ILE A 50 -11.31 -9.59 0.49
N LEU A 51 -11.68 -8.97 -0.62
CA LEU A 51 -13.03 -8.42 -0.83
C LEU A 51 -14.11 -9.51 -0.82
N ALA A 52 -13.82 -10.70 -1.35
CA ALA A 52 -14.76 -11.83 -1.27
C ALA A 52 -14.87 -12.43 0.14
N SER A 53 -13.80 -12.36 0.95
CA SER A 53 -13.76 -12.97 2.27
C SER A 53 -14.31 -12.09 3.39
N ARG A 54 -14.27 -10.76 3.23
CA ARG A 54 -14.68 -9.79 4.25
C ARG A 54 -16.20 -9.58 4.24
N SER A 55 -16.79 -9.43 5.43
CA SER A 55 -18.11 -8.83 5.55
C SER A 55 -17.95 -7.32 5.54
N LEU A 56 -18.71 -6.64 4.69
CA LEU A 56 -18.72 -5.19 4.55
C LEU A 56 -20.00 -4.64 5.19
N ASN A 57 -19.92 -3.42 5.73
CA ASN A 57 -21.10 -2.66 6.16
C ASN A 57 -21.26 -1.49 5.19
N ASP A 58 -22.48 -1.24 4.71
CA ASP A 58 -22.78 0.00 4.00
C ASP A 58 -23.03 1.16 4.98
N VAL A 59 -23.34 2.34 4.43
CA VAL A 59 -23.67 3.54 5.22
C VAL A 59 -24.89 3.37 6.12
N ASP A 60 -25.76 2.40 5.83
CA ASP A 60 -26.96 2.08 6.61
C ASP A 60 -26.72 0.91 7.57
N GLU A 61 -25.44 0.59 7.85
CA GLU A 61 -24.97 -0.51 8.70
C GLU A 61 -25.40 -1.92 8.24
N ARG A 62 -25.86 -2.05 7.00
CA ARG A 62 -26.26 -3.35 6.47
C ARG A 62 -25.03 -4.16 6.10
N GLN A 63 -24.95 -5.37 6.67
CA GLN A 63 -23.92 -6.33 6.29
C GLN A 63 -24.16 -6.90 4.89
N PHE A 64 -23.11 -6.88 4.07
CA PHE A 64 -23.11 -7.49 2.75
C PHE A 64 -21.71 -8.02 2.40
N ARG A 65 -21.64 -8.77 1.29
CA ARG A 65 -20.38 -9.28 0.72
C ARG A 65 -20.36 -8.91 -0.74
N TRP A 66 -19.22 -8.46 -1.23
CA TRP A 66 -19.07 -8.24 -2.66
C TRP A 66 -19.03 -9.56 -3.42
N LEU A 67 -19.81 -9.62 -4.48
CA LEU A 67 -19.82 -10.70 -5.44
C LEU A 67 -18.74 -10.47 -6.50
N GLY A 68 -18.49 -11.50 -7.31
CA GLY A 68 -17.41 -11.47 -8.30
C GLY A 68 -17.51 -10.30 -9.29
N ASP A 69 -18.72 -9.91 -9.70
CA ASP A 69 -18.91 -8.82 -10.67
C ASP A 69 -18.76 -7.44 -10.03
N GLU A 70 -19.21 -7.26 -8.79
CA GLU A 70 -18.97 -6.03 -8.01
C GLU A 70 -17.47 -5.82 -7.77
N THR A 71 -16.75 -6.91 -7.49
CA THR A 71 -15.30 -6.86 -7.32
C THR A 71 -14.58 -6.51 -8.61
N LYS A 72 -15.00 -7.05 -9.76
CA LYS A 72 -14.44 -6.67 -11.07
C LYS A 72 -14.71 -5.20 -11.39
N GLN A 73 -15.91 -4.71 -11.11
CA GLN A 73 -16.27 -3.31 -11.32
C GLN A 73 -15.39 -2.40 -10.45
N PHE A 74 -15.25 -2.72 -9.17
CA PHE A 74 -14.34 -2.02 -8.27
C PHE A 74 -12.92 -1.95 -8.83
N LEU A 75 -12.36 -3.08 -9.28
CA LEU A 75 -11.01 -3.13 -9.84
C LEU A 75 -10.88 -2.27 -11.11
N SER A 76 -11.88 -2.28 -11.98
CA SER A 76 -11.92 -1.42 -13.17
C SER A 76 -11.96 0.07 -12.80
N ASP A 77 -12.72 0.44 -11.77
CA ASP A 77 -12.81 1.82 -11.30
C ASP A 77 -11.52 2.28 -10.62
N VAL A 78 -10.84 1.38 -9.90
CA VAL A 78 -9.50 1.63 -9.35
C VAL A 78 -8.50 1.85 -10.47
N GLU A 79 -8.48 1.00 -11.51
CA GLU A 79 -7.57 1.16 -12.64
C GLU A 79 -7.77 2.50 -13.35
N THR A 80 -9.03 2.92 -13.49
CA THR A 80 -9.40 4.20 -14.09
C THR A 80 -8.90 5.38 -13.23
N ASP A 81 -9.11 5.33 -11.92
CA ASP A 81 -8.62 6.39 -11.02
C ASP A 81 -7.07 6.40 -10.97
N VAL A 82 -6.41 5.25 -10.90
CA VAL A 82 -4.94 5.12 -10.93
C VAL A 82 -4.38 5.77 -12.20
N ALA A 83 -4.99 5.50 -13.36
CA ALA A 83 -4.56 6.10 -14.63
C ALA A 83 -4.67 7.63 -14.60
N ALA A 84 -5.75 8.17 -14.02
CA ALA A 84 -5.96 9.61 -13.88
C ALA A 84 -4.98 10.28 -12.89
N ARG A 85 -4.51 9.57 -11.85
CA ARG A 85 -3.56 10.14 -10.85
C ARG A 85 -2.10 9.99 -11.22
N ARG A 86 -1.76 9.03 -12.08
CA ARG A 86 -0.37 8.73 -12.43
C ARG A 86 0.41 9.94 -12.97
N PRO A 87 -0.14 10.84 -13.80
CA PRO A 87 0.57 12.05 -14.22
C PRO A 87 0.95 12.96 -13.04
N ALA A 88 0.07 13.12 -12.05
CA ALA A 88 0.32 13.94 -10.85
C ALA A 88 1.40 13.35 -9.93
N ALA A 89 1.67 12.05 -10.04
CA ALA A 89 2.72 11.39 -9.27
C ALA A 89 4.14 11.68 -9.79
N LYS A 90 4.28 12.27 -10.99
CA LYS A 90 5.57 12.65 -11.61
C LYS A 90 6.63 11.53 -11.49
N LEU A 91 6.24 10.28 -11.80
CA LEU A 91 7.10 9.10 -11.64
C LEU A 91 8.41 9.20 -12.43
N GLY A 92 8.42 9.96 -13.54
CA GLY A 92 9.62 10.23 -14.34
C GLY A 92 10.71 10.97 -13.55
N ASP A 93 10.30 11.89 -12.68
CA ASP A 93 11.19 12.76 -11.88
C ASP A 93 11.85 12.01 -10.72
N LEU A 94 11.44 10.76 -10.45
CA LEU A 94 12.06 9.96 -9.40
C LEU A 94 13.43 9.46 -9.87
N PRO A 95 14.50 9.72 -9.08
CA PRO A 95 15.89 9.50 -9.50
C PRO A 95 16.28 8.03 -9.59
N SER A 96 15.51 7.12 -8.98
CA SER A 96 15.80 5.69 -8.98
C SER A 96 14.61 4.88 -9.47
N PHE A 97 14.91 3.80 -10.18
CA PHE A 97 13.91 2.81 -10.59
C PHE A 97 13.16 2.23 -9.38
N GLY A 98 13.85 2.00 -8.26
CA GLY A 98 13.25 1.44 -7.04
C GLY A 98 12.23 2.33 -6.35
N ASN A 99 12.39 3.66 -6.45
CA ASN A 99 11.44 4.59 -5.84
C ASN A 99 10.07 4.52 -6.53
N ARG A 100 10.04 4.21 -7.84
CA ARG A 100 8.82 4.24 -8.66
C ARG A 100 7.77 3.19 -8.24
N PRO A 101 8.11 1.90 -8.03
CA PRO A 101 7.18 0.90 -7.49
C PRO A 101 6.52 1.30 -6.17
N MET A 102 7.26 1.97 -5.26
CA MET A 102 6.70 2.38 -3.98
C MET A 102 5.68 3.51 -4.12
N VAL A 103 5.93 4.45 -5.03
CA VAL A 103 4.95 5.49 -5.36
C VAL A 103 3.76 4.90 -6.12
N ASP A 104 3.98 3.96 -7.05
CA ASP A 104 2.89 3.29 -7.76
C ASP A 104 2.01 2.47 -6.81
N LEU A 105 2.59 1.81 -5.80
CA LEU A 105 1.82 1.17 -4.72
C LEU A 105 0.95 2.20 -3.97
N ALA A 106 1.50 3.37 -3.63
CA ALA A 106 0.73 4.43 -2.97
C ALA A 106 -0.39 5.01 -3.84
N ILE A 107 -0.18 5.12 -5.16
CA ILE A 107 -1.25 5.50 -6.10
C ILE A 107 -2.39 4.48 -6.03
N ASN A 108 -2.07 3.19 -6.10
CA ASN A 108 -3.08 2.12 -6.00
C ASN A 108 -3.82 2.17 -4.66
N THR A 109 -3.09 2.32 -3.55
CA THR A 109 -3.67 2.47 -2.20
C THR A 109 -4.67 3.62 -2.13
N VAL A 110 -4.28 4.82 -2.56
CA VAL A 110 -5.15 6.00 -2.47
C VAL A 110 -6.32 5.90 -3.45
N SER A 111 -6.11 5.38 -4.66
CA SER A 111 -7.18 5.18 -5.63
C SER A 111 -8.19 4.14 -5.15
N ALA A 112 -7.73 3.04 -4.53
CA ALA A 112 -8.61 2.03 -3.93
C ALA A 112 -9.49 2.63 -2.83
N ASP A 113 -8.90 3.40 -1.92
CA ASP A 113 -9.65 4.09 -0.86
C ASP A 113 -10.71 5.04 -1.43
N ARG A 114 -10.32 5.88 -2.41
CA ARG A 114 -11.24 6.83 -3.04
C ARG A 114 -12.38 6.13 -3.79
N VAL A 115 -12.12 5.00 -4.44
CA VAL A 115 -13.17 4.21 -5.12
C VAL A 115 -14.11 3.59 -4.08
N LEU A 116 -13.58 2.97 -3.02
CA LEU A 116 -14.38 2.39 -1.94
C LEU A 116 -15.32 3.43 -1.32
N ARG A 117 -14.81 4.62 -0.98
CA ARG A 117 -15.63 5.72 -0.45
C ARG A 117 -16.67 6.23 -1.44
N ARG A 118 -16.34 6.31 -2.74
CA ARG A 118 -17.33 6.66 -3.79
C ARG A 118 -18.44 5.62 -3.93
N LEU A 119 -18.15 4.36 -3.62
CA LEU A 119 -19.13 3.28 -3.58
C LEU A 119 -19.89 3.20 -2.26
N GLY A 120 -19.70 4.16 -1.34
CA GLY A 120 -20.43 4.26 -0.08
C GLY A 120 -19.76 3.57 1.10
N ALA A 121 -18.50 3.13 1.00
CA ALA A 121 -17.79 2.64 2.18
C ALA A 121 -17.50 3.81 3.15
N GLU A 122 -17.73 3.58 4.44
CA GLU A 122 -17.33 4.51 5.50
C GLU A 122 -15.79 4.68 5.48
N PRO A 123 -15.25 5.90 5.73
CA PRO A 123 -13.80 6.17 5.62
C PRO A 123 -12.89 5.23 6.42
N SER A 124 -13.24 4.89 7.66
CA SER A 124 -12.43 3.98 8.48
C SER A 124 -12.45 2.55 7.94
N LEU A 125 -13.62 2.06 7.50
CA LEU A 125 -13.75 0.76 6.85
C LEU A 125 -12.94 0.70 5.54
N SER A 126 -13.04 1.75 4.72
CA SER A 126 -12.27 1.88 3.48
C SER A 126 -10.76 1.79 3.74
N ALA A 127 -10.28 2.55 4.73
CA ALA A 127 -8.87 2.55 5.10
C ALA A 127 -8.39 1.17 5.60
N ASP A 128 -9.22 0.45 6.36
CA ASP A 128 -8.89 -0.89 6.85
C ASP A 128 -8.86 -1.92 5.71
N ILE A 129 -9.80 -1.87 4.77
CA ILE A 129 -9.80 -2.74 3.58
C ILE A 129 -8.53 -2.51 2.75
N VAL A 130 -8.19 -1.25 2.51
CA VAL A 130 -7.01 -0.86 1.74
C VAL A 130 -5.72 -1.25 2.46
N ALA A 131 -5.68 -1.14 3.79
CA ALA A 131 -4.56 -1.60 4.59
C ALA A 131 -4.33 -3.10 4.45
N ASP A 132 -5.39 -3.91 4.45
CA ASP A 132 -5.27 -5.37 4.28
C ASP A 132 -4.83 -5.74 2.86
N ILE A 133 -5.43 -5.11 1.84
CA ILE A 133 -5.07 -5.28 0.43
C ILE A 133 -3.60 -4.97 0.20
N GLY A 134 -3.17 -3.80 0.66
CA GLY A 134 -1.79 -3.37 0.45
C GLY A 134 -0.82 -4.16 1.31
N TRP A 135 -1.20 -4.61 2.52
CA TRP A 135 -0.37 -5.50 3.33
C TRP A 135 -0.14 -6.83 2.63
N GLU A 136 -1.17 -7.51 2.13
CA GLU A 136 -1.00 -8.80 1.44
C GLU A 136 -0.16 -8.65 0.16
N THR A 137 -0.33 -7.55 -0.57
CA THR A 137 0.51 -7.20 -1.72
C THR A 137 1.97 -6.99 -1.30
N TYR A 138 2.21 -6.19 -0.26
CA TYR A 138 3.54 -5.87 0.25
C TYR A 138 4.22 -7.10 0.86
N ARG A 139 3.50 -7.93 1.62
CA ARG A 139 3.95 -9.22 2.16
C ARG A 139 4.46 -10.15 1.07
N GLY A 140 3.80 -10.17 -0.09
CA GLY A 140 4.26 -10.88 -1.29
C GLY A 140 5.63 -10.39 -1.76
N LEU A 141 5.78 -9.07 -1.94
CA LEU A 141 7.04 -8.43 -2.32
C LEU A 141 8.14 -8.68 -1.28
N LEU A 142 7.84 -8.54 0.00
CA LEU A 142 8.79 -8.83 1.09
C LEU A 142 9.23 -10.29 1.12
N SER A 143 8.32 -11.22 0.85
CA SER A 143 8.66 -12.64 0.80
C SER A 143 9.70 -12.91 -0.29
N PHE A 144 9.58 -12.23 -1.44
CA PHE A 144 10.57 -12.30 -2.51
C PHE A 144 11.94 -11.75 -2.08
N HIS A 145 11.99 -10.57 -1.45
CA HIS A 145 13.25 -9.94 -1.03
C HIS A 145 13.92 -10.63 0.16
N SER A 146 13.14 -11.20 1.09
CA SER A 146 13.66 -11.84 2.31
C SER A 146 13.99 -13.33 2.13
N ALA A 147 13.45 -14.00 1.11
CA ALA A 147 13.70 -15.43 0.88
C ALA A 147 15.19 -15.80 0.76
N PRO A 148 16.03 -15.07 0.00
CA PRO A 148 17.47 -15.39 -0.07
C PRO A 148 18.17 -15.26 1.28
N ILE A 149 17.78 -14.26 2.08
CA ILE A 149 18.37 -14.04 3.41
C ILE A 149 18.05 -15.19 4.36
N ARG A 150 16.88 -15.81 4.23
CA ARG A 150 16.51 -17.00 5.02
C ARG A 150 17.38 -18.21 4.70
N LEU A 151 17.96 -18.29 3.51
CA LEU A 151 18.93 -19.32 3.15
C LEU A 151 20.33 -19.01 3.69
N ILE A 152 20.68 -17.72 3.82
CA ILE A 152 21.99 -17.27 4.30
C ILE A 152 22.10 -17.36 5.83
N THR A 153 21.04 -17.02 6.58
CA THR A 153 21.09 -16.99 8.05
C THR A 153 19.88 -17.62 8.71
N ARG A 154 20.15 -18.57 9.62
CA ARG A 154 19.14 -19.16 10.50
C ARG A 154 18.76 -18.23 11.66
N TYR A 155 19.64 -17.32 12.08
CA TYR A 155 19.39 -16.38 13.19
C TYR A 155 18.34 -15.33 12.82
N PRO A 156 17.18 -15.29 13.50
CA PRO A 156 16.08 -14.36 13.20
C PRO A 156 16.52 -12.91 13.24
N GLY A 157 17.25 -12.50 14.29
CA GLY A 157 17.74 -11.13 14.45
C GLY A 157 18.68 -10.61 13.36
N ARG A 158 19.32 -11.51 12.61
CA ARG A 158 20.16 -11.12 11.47
C ARG A 158 19.32 -10.90 10.21
N ARG A 159 18.11 -11.47 10.11
CA ARG A 159 17.27 -11.39 8.89
C ARG A 159 16.75 -9.97 8.64
N PRO A 160 16.16 -9.23 9.62
CA PRO A 160 15.79 -7.83 9.43
C PRO A 160 16.99 -6.99 9.00
N ARG A 161 18.18 -7.27 9.55
CA ARG A 161 19.40 -6.55 9.20
C ARG A 161 19.81 -6.70 7.74
N TRP A 162 19.91 -7.93 7.26
CA TRP A 162 20.28 -8.19 5.87
C TRP A 162 19.19 -7.73 4.90
N THR A 163 17.93 -7.94 5.26
CA THR A 163 16.80 -7.53 4.42
C THR A 163 16.74 -6.01 4.32
N ASN A 164 16.90 -5.25 5.42
CA ASN A 164 16.95 -3.79 5.36
C ASN A 164 18.10 -3.28 4.50
N ARG A 165 19.27 -3.92 4.54
CA ARG A 165 20.38 -3.56 3.64
C ARG A 165 20.00 -3.75 2.17
N LEU A 166 19.34 -4.85 1.82
CA LEU A 166 18.84 -5.07 0.46
C LEU A 166 17.78 -4.03 0.09
N LEU A 167 16.83 -3.77 0.99
CA LEU A 167 15.75 -2.81 0.77
C LEU A 167 16.27 -1.38 0.59
N LEU A 168 17.36 -1.00 1.24
CA LEU A 168 18.07 0.27 1.05
C LEU A 168 18.86 0.35 -0.25
N VAL A 169 19.08 -0.78 -0.95
CA VAL A 169 19.59 -0.78 -2.34
C VAL A 169 18.41 -0.72 -3.31
N PHE A 170 17.34 -1.47 -3.03
CA PHE A 170 16.09 -1.47 -3.78
C PHE A 170 14.96 -2.03 -2.91
N PRO A 171 13.80 -1.35 -2.77
CA PRO A 171 13.38 -0.16 -3.52
C PRO A 171 13.73 1.19 -2.89
N PHE A 172 14.26 1.24 -1.66
CA PHE A 172 14.43 2.45 -0.84
C PHE A 172 15.80 3.13 -0.97
N ASN A 173 16.39 3.10 -2.17
CA ASN A 173 17.71 3.71 -2.40
C ASN A 173 17.72 5.19 -1.98
N PRO A 174 18.64 5.61 -1.08
CA PRO A 174 18.75 6.99 -0.60
C PRO A 174 19.36 7.92 -1.65
N SER A 175 18.57 8.25 -2.67
CA SER A 175 18.94 9.17 -3.76
C SER A 175 18.84 10.66 -3.40
N GLY A 176 18.28 10.99 -2.23
CA GLY A 176 17.86 12.36 -1.90
C GLY A 176 16.54 12.74 -2.57
N ALA A 177 15.96 13.87 -2.15
CA ALA A 177 14.72 14.40 -2.71
C ALA A 177 14.88 14.67 -4.23
N PRO A 178 13.87 14.34 -5.07
CA PRO A 178 12.50 13.94 -4.73
C PRO A 178 12.32 12.46 -4.36
N GLY A 179 13.40 11.67 -4.36
CA GLY A 179 13.45 10.28 -3.91
C GLY A 179 13.66 10.11 -2.40
N TYR A 180 13.95 8.88 -1.94
CA TYR A 180 14.18 8.65 -0.51
C TYR A 180 15.42 9.39 -0.01
N ARG A 181 15.30 10.01 1.16
CA ARG A 181 16.44 10.56 1.92
C ARG A 181 16.48 9.84 3.26
N VAL A 182 17.50 9.00 3.44
CA VAL A 182 17.61 8.10 4.60
C VAL A 182 18.97 8.26 5.25
N GLN A 183 18.99 8.38 6.57
CA GLN A 183 20.20 8.19 7.37
C GLN A 183 20.11 6.85 8.06
N VAL A 184 21.19 6.09 8.05
CA VAL A 184 21.26 4.76 8.66
C VAL A 184 22.33 4.77 9.72
N SER A 185 21.94 4.41 10.94
CA SER A 185 22.87 4.20 12.06
C SER A 185 22.59 2.87 12.72
N ARG A 186 23.43 2.51 13.70
CA ARG A 186 23.39 1.22 14.37
C ARG A 186 23.56 1.45 15.87
N GLU A 187 22.80 0.71 16.65
CA GLU A 187 22.88 0.71 18.10
C GLU A 187 22.94 -0.76 18.53
N GLY A 188 24.15 -1.22 18.85
CA GLY A 188 24.42 -2.64 19.09
C GLY A 188 23.96 -3.52 17.90
N PRO A 189 23.07 -4.51 18.13
CA PRO A 189 22.59 -5.40 17.09
C PRO A 189 21.47 -4.78 16.22
N ASP A 190 20.87 -3.68 16.66
CA ASP A 190 19.72 -3.03 16.02
C ASP A 190 20.14 -2.09 14.88
N ILE A 191 19.21 -1.84 13.95
CA ILE A 191 19.39 -0.87 12.87
C ILE A 191 18.39 0.25 13.04
N LEU A 192 18.90 1.48 12.99
CA LEU A 192 18.08 2.68 12.98
C LEU A 192 18.08 3.26 11.58
N THR A 193 16.90 3.52 11.04
CA THR A 193 16.72 4.21 9.77
C THR A 193 15.88 5.45 9.99
N ARG A 194 16.43 6.60 9.62
CA ARG A 194 15.78 7.90 9.71
C ARG A 194 15.42 8.37 8.31
N PHE A 195 14.13 8.29 7.96
CA PHE A 195 13.65 8.77 6.66
C PHE A 195 13.21 10.22 6.79
N ILE A 196 13.89 11.10 6.07
CA ILE A 196 13.59 12.54 6.01
C ILE A 196 12.63 12.83 4.84
N ASN A 197 12.77 12.09 3.74
CA ASN A 197 11.85 12.18 2.61
C ASN A 197 11.30 10.80 2.23
N CYS A 198 9.98 10.72 2.04
CA CYS A 198 9.25 9.51 1.65
C CYS A 198 8.38 9.85 0.42
N PRO A 199 8.81 9.47 -0.80
CA PRO A 199 8.09 9.81 -2.02
C PRO A 199 6.62 9.37 -2.06
N PRO A 200 6.25 8.17 -1.55
CA PRO A 200 4.85 7.77 -1.37
C PRO A 200 4.01 8.76 -0.55
N LEU A 201 4.54 9.20 0.60
CA LEU A 201 3.85 10.17 1.46
C LEU A 201 3.79 11.54 0.79
N SER A 202 4.86 11.98 0.14
CA SER A 202 4.88 13.25 -0.59
C SER A 202 3.82 13.26 -1.70
N PHE A 203 3.59 12.13 -2.39
CA PHE A 203 2.50 11.98 -3.34
C PHE A 203 1.13 12.10 -2.65
N ALA A 204 0.89 11.33 -1.58
CA ALA A 204 -0.38 11.34 -0.87
C ALA A 204 -0.74 12.73 -0.32
N ARG A 205 0.25 13.47 0.23
CA ARG A 205 0.07 14.87 0.68
C ARG A 205 -0.33 15.79 -0.45
N ARG A 206 0.44 15.82 -1.54
CA ARG A 206 0.12 16.66 -2.70
C ARG A 206 -1.26 16.35 -3.28
N LEU A 207 -1.65 15.08 -3.31
CA LEU A 207 -2.96 14.68 -3.79
C LEU A 207 -4.08 15.13 -2.84
N GLY A 208 -3.91 14.96 -1.53
CA GLY A 208 -4.85 15.45 -0.52
C GLY A 208 -5.03 16.97 -0.60
N GLU A 209 -3.93 17.71 -0.67
CA GLU A 209 -3.92 19.18 -0.84
C GLU A 209 -4.61 19.61 -2.15
N ALA A 210 -4.26 18.99 -3.28
CA ALA A 210 -4.81 19.35 -4.58
C ALA A 210 -6.30 19.03 -4.74
N THR A 211 -6.82 18.07 -3.97
CA THR A 211 -8.24 17.64 -4.06
C THR A 211 -9.09 18.08 -2.88
N GLY A 212 -8.50 18.67 -1.84
CA GLY A 212 -9.17 18.94 -0.57
C GLY A 212 -9.58 17.68 0.21
N ASP A 213 -9.08 16.49 -0.18
CA ASP A 213 -9.47 15.20 0.40
C ASP A 213 -8.48 14.77 1.48
N LEU A 214 -8.74 15.18 2.73
CA LEU A 214 -7.89 14.83 3.87
C LEU A 214 -7.89 13.33 4.19
N GLN A 215 -8.91 12.57 3.74
CA GLN A 215 -9.00 11.12 4.00
C GLN A 215 -7.90 10.34 3.28
N VAL A 216 -7.34 10.89 2.20
CA VAL A 216 -6.19 10.32 1.50
C VAL A 216 -5.01 10.06 2.44
N LEU A 217 -4.74 11.00 3.36
CA LEU A 217 -3.63 10.87 4.29
C LEU A 217 -3.91 9.87 5.40
N GLU A 218 -5.15 9.79 5.88
CA GLU A 218 -5.52 8.81 6.90
C GLU A 218 -5.48 7.38 6.33
N ALA A 219 -6.00 7.17 5.12
CA ALA A 219 -5.89 5.90 4.42
C ALA A 219 -4.41 5.50 4.22
N PHE A 220 -3.56 6.43 3.77
CA PHE A 220 -2.12 6.18 3.63
C PHE A 220 -1.43 5.84 4.96
N LYS A 221 -1.80 6.54 6.04
CA LYS A 221 -1.28 6.36 7.38
C LYS A 221 -1.61 4.96 7.95
N ARG A 222 -2.84 4.50 7.76
CA ARG A 222 -3.30 3.17 8.21
C ARG A 222 -2.76 2.02 7.37
N SER A 223 -2.39 2.30 6.11
CA SER A 223 -1.93 1.31 5.15
C SER A 223 -0.40 1.36 4.96
N SER A 224 0.10 1.98 3.88
CA SER A 224 1.51 1.99 3.50
C SER A 224 2.46 2.44 4.60
N CYS A 225 2.04 3.37 5.45
CA CYS A 225 2.87 3.85 6.55
C CYS A 225 2.90 2.91 7.77
N SER A 226 2.04 1.90 7.85
CA SER A 226 1.97 0.96 8.98
C SER A 226 2.65 -0.38 8.67
N TYR A 227 2.95 -0.68 7.41
CA TYR A 227 3.44 -2.01 7.01
C TYR A 227 4.78 -2.40 7.61
N ASP A 228 5.62 -1.45 8.05
CA ASP A 228 6.93 -1.75 8.60
C ASP A 228 6.88 -2.61 9.88
N TRP A 229 5.83 -2.45 10.70
CA TRP A 229 5.62 -3.28 11.89
C TRP A 229 5.47 -4.76 11.55
N PRO A 230 4.41 -5.18 10.83
CA PRO A 230 4.25 -6.58 10.48
C PRO A 230 5.34 -7.06 9.53
N SER A 231 5.98 -6.17 8.76
CA SER A 231 7.12 -6.52 7.90
C SER A 231 8.32 -7.01 8.69
N ALA A 232 8.69 -6.35 9.78
CA ALA A 232 9.86 -6.75 10.55
C ALA A 232 9.66 -8.14 11.18
N ASP A 233 8.48 -8.39 11.74
CA ASP A 233 8.12 -9.68 12.32
C ASP A 233 8.05 -10.76 11.23
N TRP A 234 7.50 -10.43 10.05
CA TRP A 234 7.48 -11.33 8.89
C TRP A 234 8.88 -11.67 8.36
N ILE A 235 9.81 -10.72 8.38
CA ILE A 235 11.21 -10.94 7.97
C ILE A 235 11.92 -11.81 9.01
N ALA A 236 11.76 -11.50 10.30
CA ALA A 236 12.34 -12.26 11.39
C ALA A 236 11.87 -13.72 11.36
N ARG A 237 10.57 -13.95 11.18
CA ARG A 237 9.94 -15.27 11.01
C ARG A 237 10.40 -16.27 12.07
N ASP A 238 10.32 -15.86 13.32
CA ASP A 238 10.59 -16.66 14.52
C ASP A 238 9.36 -16.83 15.41
N GLY A 239 8.21 -16.29 15.00
CA GLY A 239 6.97 -16.35 15.76
C GLY A 239 6.86 -15.28 16.85
N CYS A 240 7.84 -14.39 16.98
CA CYS A 240 7.81 -13.30 17.93
C CYS A 240 7.37 -11.97 17.26
N GLN A 241 6.75 -11.11 18.08
CA GLN A 241 6.42 -9.74 17.71
C GLN A 241 7.38 -8.75 18.36
N GLY A 242 7.49 -7.58 17.75
CA GLY A 242 8.23 -6.43 18.30
C GLY A 242 9.61 -6.24 17.68
N HIS A 243 9.86 -6.80 16.48
CA HIS A 243 11.08 -6.55 15.72
C HIS A 243 11.14 -5.14 15.11
N TYR A 244 10.09 -4.35 15.29
CA TYR A 244 10.02 -2.98 14.82
C TYR A 244 9.51 -2.03 15.90
N ARG A 245 10.10 -0.85 15.95
CA ARG A 245 9.59 0.29 16.72
C ARG A 245 9.74 1.55 15.89
N ARG A 246 8.73 2.42 15.94
CA ARG A 246 8.81 3.77 15.39
C ARG A 246 8.41 4.79 16.43
N THR A 247 9.25 5.81 16.62
CA THR A 247 9.00 6.87 17.60
C THR A 247 8.48 8.16 16.97
N ARG A 248 8.78 8.38 15.69
CA ARG A 248 8.37 9.56 14.91
C ARG A 248 7.92 9.15 13.52
N SER A 249 6.91 9.81 12.97
CA SER A 249 6.42 9.58 11.61
C SER A 249 5.95 10.89 10.95
N PRO A 250 6.42 11.21 9.72
CA PRO A 250 5.91 12.35 9.00
C PRO A 250 4.41 12.23 8.67
N SER A 251 3.87 11.02 8.57
CA SER A 251 2.42 10.84 8.43
C SER A 251 1.61 11.36 9.64
N GLN A 252 2.27 11.59 10.78
CA GLN A 252 1.68 12.14 12.01
C GLN A 252 2.07 13.61 12.24
N GLY A 253 2.80 14.23 11.31
CA GLY A 253 3.26 15.62 11.40
C GLY A 253 4.72 15.78 11.85
N ASP A 254 5.44 14.70 12.18
CA ASP A 254 6.85 14.80 12.52
C ASP A 254 7.74 15.20 11.32
N PRO A 255 8.92 15.82 11.55
CA PRO A 255 9.83 16.17 10.46
C PRO A 255 10.51 14.96 9.81
N GLU A 256 10.54 13.81 10.48
CA GLU A 256 11.25 12.60 10.02
C GLU A 256 10.63 11.32 10.59
N CYS A 257 10.87 10.21 9.91
CA CYS A 257 10.45 8.87 10.34
C CYS A 257 11.60 8.21 11.11
N GLY A 258 11.45 8.08 12.43
CA GLY A 258 12.46 7.46 13.31
C GLY A 258 12.18 5.97 13.50
N MET A 259 12.74 5.13 12.64
CA MET A 259 12.46 3.69 12.61
C MET A 259 13.61 2.90 13.26
N CYS A 260 13.27 1.88 14.04
CA CYS A 260 14.19 1.00 14.72
C CYS A 260 13.81 -0.46 14.39
N TRP A 261 14.75 -1.17 13.78
CA TRP A 261 14.64 -2.57 13.39
C TRP A 261 15.45 -3.41 14.37
N ARG A 262 14.74 -4.12 15.25
CA ARG A 262 15.34 -4.82 16.38
C ARG A 262 15.78 -6.22 16.00
N ALA A 263 17.02 -6.55 16.36
CA ALA A 263 17.54 -7.89 16.17
C ALA A 263 16.98 -8.89 17.20
N GLY A 264 16.64 -8.43 18.40
CA GLY A 264 15.98 -9.24 19.41
C GLY A 264 14.58 -8.70 19.69
N ALA A 265 13.56 -9.56 19.53
CA ALA A 265 12.22 -9.29 20.01
C ALA A 265 11.55 -10.60 20.41
N CYS A 266 10.98 -10.61 21.61
CA CYS A 266 9.83 -11.40 22.01
C CYS A 266 9.23 -10.56 23.13
N LEU A 267 8.29 -9.67 22.79
CA LEU A 267 7.42 -9.17 23.83
C LEU A 267 6.59 -10.38 24.26
N GLY A 268 6.89 -10.91 25.44
CA GLY A 268 6.04 -11.92 26.07
C GLY A 268 4.64 -11.33 26.14
N VAL A 269 3.67 -12.07 25.58
CA VAL A 269 2.26 -11.87 25.92
C VAL A 269 2.09 -12.16 27.40
#